data_AF-K2LUP8-F1
#
_entry.id   AF-K2LUP8-F1
#
_cell.length_a   1.000
_cell.length_b   1.000
_cell.length_c   1.000
_cell.angle_alpha   90.00
_cell.angle_beta   90.00
_cell.angle_gamma   90.00
#
_symmetry.space_group_name_H-M   'P 1'
#
loop_
_entity.id
_entity.type
_entity.pdbx_description
1 polymer ?
#
loop_
_entity_poly.entity_id
_entity_poly.type
_entity_poly.pdbx_seq_one_letter_code
_entity_poly.pdbx_strand_id
1 'polypeptide(L)'
;MAAVIPPYSLTVPGLLNVGSDVFAVAEAQYKKKDENTVFTGITSQLLTITTGKERIQVLKDAKKDTQVLEEVTSTQEKKRVDVSRPTAVVEGSNIYMLVGKHSHEGAANCRAKTATMKSGILLVKGNVSVEGDVNKIHWNYTDGLPCIIGDQHNSLTQLIVGGGSVVRLRDGTFLFPVEATKKKEKEDVKSSSLIIHNSANTPSWNLSKGMSADGCSDPSVVEWEDGKLMMMTACDDGRRRVYEIGDKG
;
A
#
# COMPACT_ATOMS: atom_id res chain seq x y z
N MET A 1 -2.12 15.56 24.91
CA MET A 1 -1.91 15.88 23.47
C MET A 1 -0.41 16.02 23.23
N ALA A 2 0.26 14.99 22.73
CA ALA A 2 1.68 15.11 22.36
C ALA A 2 1.80 15.85 21.02
N ALA A 3 2.58 16.93 21.00
CA ALA A 3 2.87 17.70 19.80
C ALA A 3 3.43 16.77 18.71
N VAL A 4 2.67 16.56 17.63
CA VAL A 4 3.17 15.82 16.47
C VAL A 4 4.27 16.67 15.84
N ILE A 5 5.51 16.18 15.93
CA ILE A 5 6.68 16.73 15.23
C ILE A 5 6.40 16.55 13.73
N PRO A 6 6.76 17.50 12.84
CA PRO A 6 6.69 17.25 11.40
C PRO A 6 7.51 16.00 11.04
N PRO A 7 7.12 15.25 9.99
CA PRO A 7 7.94 14.12 9.56
C PRO A 7 9.32 14.64 9.15
N TYR A 8 10.37 13.87 9.45
CA TYR A 8 11.74 14.21 9.04
C TYR A 8 12.07 13.65 7.65
N SER A 9 11.28 12.71 7.15
CA SER A 9 11.44 12.09 5.84
C SER A 9 10.09 11.69 5.24
N LEU A 10 9.98 11.81 3.92
CA LEU A 10 8.89 11.27 3.12
C LEU A 10 9.47 10.24 2.15
N THR A 11 8.96 9.02 2.18
CA THR A 11 9.45 7.89 1.39
C THR A 11 8.31 7.22 0.63
N VAL A 12 8.65 6.38 -0.34
CA VAL A 12 7.68 5.57 -1.11
C VAL A 12 6.54 6.41 -1.71
N PRO A 13 6.85 7.42 -2.54
CA PRO A 13 5.85 8.33 -3.06
C PRO A 13 4.96 7.65 -4.12
N GLY A 14 3.69 8.02 -4.13
CA GLY A 14 2.72 7.73 -5.18
C GLY A 14 2.08 9.02 -5.67
N LEU A 15 1.93 9.14 -6.99
CA LEU A 15 1.19 10.20 -7.66
C LEU A 15 0.21 9.55 -8.63
N LEU A 16 -1.08 9.83 -8.48
CA LEU A 16 -2.15 9.24 -9.27
C LEU A 16 -3.14 10.32 -9.72
N ASN A 17 -3.64 10.20 -10.95
CA ASN A 17 -4.71 11.06 -11.42
C ASN A 17 -6.05 10.62 -10.82
N VAL A 18 -6.83 11.56 -10.28
CA VAL A 18 -8.21 11.37 -9.83
C VAL A 18 -9.08 12.45 -10.49
N GLY A 19 -9.77 12.07 -11.56
CA GLY A 19 -10.51 13.04 -12.38
C GLY A 19 -9.56 14.05 -13.05
N SER A 20 -9.65 15.32 -12.64
CA SER A 20 -8.75 16.40 -13.06
C SER A 20 -7.67 16.75 -12.03
N ASP A 21 -7.71 16.12 -10.86
CA ASP A 21 -6.81 16.37 -9.74
C ASP A 21 -5.72 15.30 -9.64
N VAL A 22 -4.67 15.57 -8.89
CA VAL A 22 -3.62 14.60 -8.57
C VAL A 22 -3.70 14.22 -7.10
N PHE A 23 -3.90 12.93 -6.83
CA PHE A 23 -3.72 12.35 -5.51
C PHE A 23 -2.24 12.04 -5.30
N ALA A 24 -1.64 12.71 -4.33
CA ALA A 24 -0.30 12.47 -3.85
C ALA A 24 -0.33 11.73 -2.51
N VAL A 25 0.50 10.71 -2.36
CA VAL A 25 0.62 9.92 -1.14
C VAL A 25 2.09 9.57 -0.87
N ALA A 26 2.47 9.51 0.40
CA ALA A 26 3.80 9.08 0.81
C ALA A 26 3.75 8.45 2.21
N GLU A 27 4.73 7.59 2.49
CA GLU A 27 5.06 7.21 3.86
C GLU A 27 5.75 8.39 4.55
N ALA A 28 5.27 8.74 5.74
CA ALA A 28 5.80 9.81 6.56
C ALA A 28 6.50 9.22 7.79
N GLN A 29 7.80 9.52 7.92
CA GLN A 29 8.62 9.01 9.02
C GLN A 29 8.82 10.08 10.08
N TYR A 30 8.55 9.70 11.33
CA TYR A 30 8.62 10.57 12.50
C TYR A 30 9.67 10.05 13.46
N LYS A 31 10.47 10.97 14.00
CA LYS A 31 11.40 10.69 15.07
C LYS A 31 11.02 11.58 16.25
N LYS A 32 10.74 10.96 17.39
CA LYS A 32 10.61 11.73 18.63
C LYS A 32 11.98 12.25 19.05
N LYS A 33 12.02 13.48 19.58
CA LYS A 33 13.21 13.96 20.26
C LYS A 33 13.51 13.01 21.42
N ASP A 34 14.76 12.58 21.54
CA ASP A 34 15.28 11.77 22.64
C ASP A 34 14.81 10.30 22.72
N GLU A 35 14.10 9.79 21.71
CA GLU A 35 13.85 8.35 21.54
C GLU A 35 14.51 7.81 20.26
N ASN A 36 15.02 6.57 20.30
CA ASN A 36 15.50 5.85 19.11
C ASN A 36 14.36 5.20 18.31
N THR A 37 13.10 5.46 18.67
CA THR A 37 11.92 4.89 18.02
C THR A 37 11.50 5.77 16.84
N VAL A 38 11.41 5.15 15.67
CA VAL A 38 10.83 5.76 14.46
C VAL A 38 9.38 5.32 14.39
N PHE A 39 8.48 6.27 14.16
CA PHE A 39 7.09 6.01 13.88
C PHE A 39 6.81 6.28 12.40
N THR A 40 5.95 5.47 11.78
CA THR A 40 5.59 5.56 10.36
C THR A 40 4.08 5.75 10.21
N GLY A 41 3.71 6.77 9.42
CA GLY A 41 2.33 7.07 9.06
C GLY A 41 2.17 7.25 7.55
N ILE A 42 0.94 7.43 7.08
CA ILE A 42 0.69 7.79 5.68
C ILE A 42 0.26 9.26 5.63
N THR A 43 0.87 10.02 4.72
CA THR A 43 0.41 11.37 4.42
C THR A 43 -0.08 11.43 2.98
N SER A 44 -1.15 12.18 2.76
CA SER A 44 -1.74 12.28 1.43
C SER A 44 -2.40 13.62 1.20
N GLN A 45 -2.35 14.10 -0.03
CA GLN A 45 -2.93 15.37 -0.45
C GLN A 45 -3.59 15.21 -1.82
N LEU A 46 -4.76 15.83 -1.98
CA LEU A 46 -5.38 16.01 -3.30
C LEU A 46 -4.97 17.38 -3.84
N LEU A 47 -4.49 17.41 -5.08
CA LEU A 47 -3.93 18.60 -5.71
C LEU A 47 -4.77 18.94 -6.93
N THR A 48 -5.40 20.11 -6.92
CA THR A 48 -6.04 20.64 -8.11
C THR A 48 -5.00 21.24 -9.03
N ILE A 49 -4.85 20.64 -10.21
CA ILE A 49 -3.92 21.12 -11.22
C ILE A 49 -4.55 22.31 -11.95
N THR A 50 -3.96 23.49 -11.77
CA THR A 50 -4.30 24.66 -12.57
C THR A 50 -3.41 24.68 -13.81
N THR A 51 -3.90 25.27 -14.90
CA THR A 51 -3.23 25.34 -16.22
C THR A 51 -1.92 26.16 -16.24
N GLY A 52 -1.42 26.60 -15.07
CA GLY A 52 -0.17 27.35 -14.94
C GLY A 52 1.07 26.45 -15.07
N LYS A 53 2.17 27.02 -15.57
CA LYS A 53 3.49 26.35 -15.67
C LYS A 53 4.26 26.33 -14.34
N GLU A 54 3.60 26.59 -13.23
CA GLU A 54 4.25 26.73 -11.93
C GLU A 54 4.51 25.37 -11.29
N ARG A 55 5.66 25.23 -10.62
CA ARG A 55 5.97 24.03 -9.85
C ARG A 55 5.12 24.01 -8.60
N ILE A 56 4.25 23.00 -8.48
CA ILE A 56 3.47 22.76 -7.26
C ILE A 56 4.33 21.91 -6.32
N GLN A 57 4.65 22.45 -5.15
CA GLN A 57 5.28 21.68 -4.09
C GLN A 57 4.18 21.05 -3.23
N VAL A 58 4.33 19.75 -3.01
CA VAL A 58 3.32 18.84 -2.48
C VAL A 58 3.68 18.45 -1.04
N LEU A 59 2.68 18.20 -0.19
CA LEU A 59 2.84 17.78 1.22
C LEU A 59 3.66 18.77 2.07
N LYS A 60 3.57 20.09 1.80
CA LYS A 60 4.23 21.14 2.59
C LYS A 60 3.81 21.11 4.07
N ASP A 61 2.52 20.90 4.27
CA ASP A 61 1.89 20.79 5.58
C ASP A 61 1.67 19.31 5.93
N ALA A 62 2.62 18.42 5.60
CA ALA A 62 2.51 16.97 5.86
C ALA A 62 2.01 16.68 7.28
N LYS A 63 2.40 17.46 8.29
CA LYS A 63 1.88 17.33 9.67
C LYS A 63 0.34 17.39 9.77
N LYS A 64 -0.33 18.28 9.02
CA LYS A 64 -1.79 18.40 8.99
C LYS A 64 -2.42 17.34 8.08
N ASP A 65 -1.73 16.99 7.00
CA ASP A 65 -2.22 16.09 5.96
C ASP A 65 -1.90 14.60 6.24
N THR A 66 -1.23 14.33 7.36
CA THR A 66 -0.91 12.96 7.79
C THR A 66 -2.12 12.33 8.43
N GLN A 67 -2.48 11.16 7.91
CA GLN A 67 -3.42 10.27 8.55
C GLN A 67 -2.65 9.16 9.25
N VAL A 68 -2.82 9.11 10.56
CA VAL A 68 -2.24 8.08 11.40
C VAL A 68 -3.30 7.03 11.69
N LEU A 69 -2.98 5.77 11.45
CA LEU A 69 -3.82 4.68 11.90
C LEU A 69 -3.68 4.55 13.42
N GLU A 70 -4.81 4.54 14.12
CA GLU A 70 -4.88 4.39 15.59
C GLU A 70 -5.58 3.09 15.94
N GLU A 71 -4.99 2.31 16.85
CA GLU A 71 -5.63 1.15 17.47
C GLU A 71 -6.58 1.64 18.58
N VAL A 72 -7.83 1.20 18.50
CA VAL A 72 -8.84 1.52 19.52
C VAL A 72 -8.74 0.48 20.63
N THR A 73 -8.04 0.83 21.72
CA THR A 73 -7.99 0.02 22.94
C THR A 73 -9.14 0.36 23.88
N SER A 74 -9.56 -0.59 24.71
CA SER A 74 -10.58 -0.36 25.75
C SER A 74 -10.11 0.63 26.84
N THR A 75 -8.80 0.83 26.96
CA THR A 75 -8.17 1.89 27.74
C THR A 75 -8.07 3.17 26.89
N GLN A 76 -8.41 4.32 27.47
CA GLN A 76 -8.62 5.62 26.81
C GLN A 76 -7.45 6.16 25.96
N GLU A 77 -6.25 5.58 26.05
CA GLU A 77 -5.10 6.00 25.26
C GLU A 77 -5.05 5.27 23.91
N LYS A 78 -5.42 5.98 22.85
CA LYS A 78 -5.27 5.48 21.48
C LYS A 78 -3.80 5.24 21.15
N LYS A 79 -3.46 4.00 20.80
CA LYS A 79 -2.10 3.63 20.39
C LYS A 79 -1.93 3.85 18.89
N ARG A 80 -0.85 4.52 18.49
CA ARG A 80 -0.52 4.69 17.06
C ARG A 80 0.02 3.40 16.48
N VAL A 81 -0.35 3.14 15.23
CA VAL A 81 0.04 1.95 14.48
C VAL A 81 0.97 2.35 13.35
N ASP A 82 2.12 1.69 13.29
CA ASP A 82 3.07 1.85 12.19
C ASP A 82 2.49 1.30 10.89
N VAL A 83 2.40 2.18 9.90
CA VAL A 83 1.96 1.87 8.55
C VAL A 83 2.98 2.36 7.52
N SER A 84 3.23 1.52 6.53
CA SER A 84 4.32 1.73 5.57
C SER A 84 3.93 1.36 4.14
N ARG A 85 4.75 1.79 3.20
CA ARG A 85 4.66 1.47 1.76
C ARG A 85 3.24 1.63 1.18
N PRO A 86 2.66 2.83 1.20
CA PRO A 86 1.36 3.07 0.58
C PRO A 86 1.44 2.69 -0.89
N THR A 87 0.57 1.77 -1.30
CA THR A 87 0.49 1.26 -2.66
C THR A 87 -0.91 1.55 -3.17
N ALA A 88 -1.10 2.47 -4.11
CA ALA A 88 -2.42 3.01 -4.43
C ALA A 88 -2.80 2.85 -5.92
N VAL A 89 -4.10 2.73 -6.17
CA VAL A 89 -4.74 2.74 -7.49
C VAL A 89 -6.02 3.56 -7.43
N VAL A 90 -6.42 4.13 -8.58
CA VAL A 90 -7.61 4.98 -8.70
C VAL A 90 -8.60 4.37 -9.67
N GLU A 91 -9.88 4.43 -9.31
CA GLU A 91 -11.00 4.17 -10.22
C GLU A 91 -12.10 5.24 -10.05
N GLY A 92 -12.27 6.08 -11.07
CA GLY A 92 -13.18 7.22 -10.99
C GLY A 92 -12.74 8.17 -9.88
N SER A 93 -13.61 8.41 -8.89
CA SER A 93 -13.30 9.16 -7.67
C SER A 93 -12.88 8.29 -6.49
N ASN A 94 -12.82 6.96 -6.66
CA ASN A 94 -12.41 6.03 -5.62
C ASN A 94 -10.90 5.80 -5.64
N ILE A 95 -10.32 5.75 -4.45
CA ILE A 95 -8.93 5.43 -4.20
C ILE A 95 -8.88 4.13 -3.41
N TYR A 96 -8.14 3.15 -3.91
CA TYR A 96 -7.86 1.90 -3.23
C TYR A 96 -6.38 1.87 -2.90
N MET A 97 -6.05 1.63 -1.63
CA MET A 97 -4.68 1.66 -1.16
C MET A 97 -4.39 0.46 -0.26
N LEU A 98 -3.31 -0.25 -0.54
CA LEU A 98 -2.74 -1.23 0.38
C LEU A 98 -1.62 -0.59 1.19
N VAL A 99 -1.59 -0.84 2.50
CA VAL A 99 -0.54 -0.38 3.40
C VAL A 99 -0.04 -1.55 4.25
N GLY A 100 1.27 -1.63 4.46
CA GLY A 100 1.86 -2.60 5.38
C GLY A 100 1.67 -2.13 6.82
N LYS A 101 0.98 -2.93 7.64
CA LYS A 101 0.85 -2.74 9.09
C LYS A 101 2.00 -3.45 9.79
N HIS A 102 2.87 -2.69 10.46
CA HIS A 102 3.98 -3.25 11.22
C HIS A 102 3.61 -3.42 12.70
N SER A 103 3.97 -4.57 13.26
CA SER A 103 4.11 -4.77 14.70
C SER A 103 5.25 -5.75 14.95
N HIS A 104 5.93 -5.64 16.08
CA HIS A 104 6.98 -6.59 16.49
C HIS A 104 6.48 -8.02 16.80
N GLU A 105 5.19 -8.29 16.60
CA GLU A 105 4.57 -9.60 16.76
C GLU A 105 4.25 -10.25 15.40
N GLY A 106 4.20 -11.58 15.38
CA GLY A 106 4.00 -12.38 14.17
C GLY A 106 2.72 -12.04 13.38
N ALA A 107 2.70 -12.45 12.10
CA ALA A 107 1.59 -12.20 11.17
C ALA A 107 0.24 -12.58 11.79
N ALA A 108 -0.75 -11.69 11.70
CA ALA A 108 -2.07 -11.92 12.25
C ALA A 108 -2.76 -13.11 11.53
N ASN A 109 -3.44 -13.97 12.31
CA ASN A 109 -4.31 -14.99 11.74
C ASN A 109 -5.64 -14.37 11.26
N CYS A 110 -6.29 -15.00 10.29
CA CYS A 110 -7.58 -14.55 9.75
C CYS A 110 -8.74 -14.54 10.76
N ARG A 111 -8.52 -14.99 12.00
CA ARG A 111 -9.52 -14.93 13.08
C ARG A 111 -9.52 -13.59 13.81
N ALA A 112 -8.52 -12.74 13.58
CA ALA A 112 -8.45 -11.40 14.13
C ALA A 112 -9.35 -10.43 13.34
N LYS A 113 -10.21 -9.68 14.04
CA LYS A 113 -10.87 -8.49 13.45
C LYS A 113 -9.78 -7.49 13.05
N THR A 114 -10.03 -6.65 12.04
CA THR A 114 -9.06 -5.66 11.51
C THR A 114 -8.36 -4.85 12.61
N ALA A 115 -9.10 -4.46 13.66
CA ALA A 115 -8.58 -3.73 14.82
C ALA A 115 -7.60 -4.55 15.68
N THR A 116 -7.73 -5.88 15.71
CA THR A 116 -6.90 -6.81 16.50
C THR A 116 -5.77 -7.46 15.71
N MET A 117 -5.73 -7.26 14.38
CA MET A 117 -4.65 -7.77 13.54
C MET A 117 -3.35 -7.08 13.91
N LYS A 118 -2.37 -7.79 14.46
CA LYS A 118 -1.14 -7.16 14.97
C LYS A 118 -0.22 -6.66 13.84
N SER A 119 0.06 -7.50 12.86
CA SER A 119 0.82 -7.17 11.64
C SER A 119 0.15 -7.74 10.38
N GLY A 120 0.50 -7.21 9.21
CA GLY A 120 0.00 -7.69 7.91
C GLY A 120 -0.17 -6.56 6.90
N ILE A 121 -1.10 -6.72 5.96
CA ILE A 121 -1.47 -5.69 4.98
C ILE A 121 -2.90 -5.26 5.26
N LEU A 122 -3.15 -3.96 5.19
CA LEU A 122 -4.49 -3.38 5.27
C LEU A 122 -4.90 -2.82 3.92
N LEU A 123 -6.15 -3.05 3.55
CA LEU A 123 -6.84 -2.37 2.48
C LEU A 123 -7.55 -1.16 3.04
N VAL A 124 -7.24 0.01 2.51
CA VAL A 124 -7.88 1.29 2.81
C VAL A 124 -8.59 1.78 1.55
N LYS A 125 -9.86 2.18 1.66
CA LYS A 125 -10.61 2.79 0.56
C LYS A 125 -11.06 4.18 0.93
N GLY A 126 -10.92 5.09 -0.02
CA GLY A 126 -11.38 6.47 0.10
C GLY A 126 -12.12 6.89 -1.15
N ASN A 127 -12.97 7.89 -1.02
CA ASN A 127 -13.65 8.51 -2.13
C ASN A 127 -13.41 10.02 -2.12
N VAL A 128 -13.10 10.59 -3.29
CA VAL A 128 -13.04 12.04 -3.48
C VAL A 128 -14.46 12.56 -3.65
N SER A 129 -14.85 13.46 -2.76
CA SER A 129 -16.14 14.14 -2.83
C SER A 129 -15.95 15.66 -2.75
N VAL A 130 -16.93 16.38 -3.30
CA VAL A 130 -16.94 17.85 -3.30
C VAL A 130 -17.61 18.31 -2.01
N GLU A 131 -16.87 19.02 -1.15
CA GLU A 131 -17.42 19.62 0.07
C GLU A 131 -17.27 21.15 0.00
N GLY A 132 -18.32 21.83 -0.47
CA GLY A 132 -18.26 23.25 -0.82
C GLY A 132 -17.46 23.47 -2.11
N ASP A 133 -16.46 24.34 -2.07
CA ASP A 133 -15.55 24.61 -3.20
C ASP A 133 -14.24 23.80 -3.13
N VAL A 134 -14.14 22.82 -2.22
CA VAL A 134 -12.91 22.05 -1.98
C VAL A 134 -13.17 20.56 -2.13
N ASN A 135 -12.38 19.89 -2.97
CA ASN A 135 -12.37 18.44 -3.07
C ASN A 135 -11.66 17.84 -1.85
N LYS A 136 -12.30 16.88 -1.19
CA LYS A 136 -11.74 16.18 -0.03
C LYS A 136 -11.80 14.67 -0.22
N ILE A 137 -10.83 13.99 0.40
CA ILE A 137 -10.77 12.53 0.43
C ILE A 137 -11.46 12.06 1.71
N HIS A 138 -12.52 11.27 1.54
CA HIS A 138 -13.23 10.61 2.63
C HIS A 138 -12.82 9.15 2.69
N TRP A 139 -11.95 8.80 3.65
CA TRP A 139 -11.61 7.41 3.94
C TRP A 139 -12.73 6.77 4.77
N ASN A 140 -13.33 5.71 4.24
CA ASN A 140 -14.56 5.14 4.80
C ASN A 140 -14.48 3.62 5.03
N TYR A 141 -13.41 2.98 4.60
CA TYR A 141 -13.25 1.54 4.73
C TYR A 141 -11.80 1.17 5.01
N THR A 142 -11.60 0.31 6.01
CA THR A 142 -10.32 -0.30 6.32
C THR A 142 -10.54 -1.75 6.69
N ASP A 143 -9.81 -2.67 6.07
CA ASP A 143 -9.89 -4.09 6.37
C ASP A 143 -8.54 -4.82 6.17
N GLY A 144 -8.40 -5.99 6.78
CA GLY A 144 -7.19 -6.80 6.76
C GLY A 144 -7.09 -7.69 5.54
N LEU A 145 -6.09 -7.47 4.68
CA LEU A 145 -5.97 -8.19 3.41
C LEU A 145 -5.81 -9.72 3.55
N PRO A 146 -5.03 -10.28 4.52
CA PRO A 146 -5.03 -11.73 4.78
C PRO A 146 -6.43 -12.31 4.98
N CYS A 147 -7.31 -11.60 5.69
CA CYS A 147 -8.70 -12.00 5.90
C CYS A 147 -9.52 -12.01 4.59
N ILE A 148 -9.12 -11.18 3.62
CA ILE A 148 -9.79 -11.05 2.34
C ILE A 148 -9.28 -12.08 1.31
N ILE A 149 -7.99 -12.42 1.35
CA ILE A 149 -7.35 -13.38 0.43
C ILE A 149 -7.58 -14.85 0.87
N GLY A 150 -7.92 -15.08 2.15
CA GLY A 150 -8.26 -16.42 2.65
C GLY A 150 -7.10 -17.39 2.53
N ASP A 151 -7.34 -18.69 2.39
CA ASP A 151 -6.30 -19.73 2.53
C ASP A 151 -5.08 -19.62 1.59
N GLN A 152 -5.15 -18.80 0.54
CA GLN A 152 -4.03 -18.57 -0.38
C GLN A 152 -2.78 -17.98 0.33
N HIS A 153 -2.96 -17.26 1.45
CA HIS A 153 -1.83 -16.74 2.24
C HIS A 153 -1.21 -17.77 3.20
N ASN A 154 -1.84 -18.93 3.44
CA ASN A 154 -1.43 -19.85 4.52
C ASN A 154 -0.04 -20.47 4.29
N SER A 155 0.43 -20.52 3.05
CA SER A 155 1.76 -21.01 2.66
C SER A 155 2.89 -19.97 2.84
N LEU A 156 2.52 -18.72 3.15
CA LEU A 156 3.44 -17.58 3.26
C LEU A 156 3.74 -17.25 4.73
N THR A 157 4.97 -16.82 4.99
CA THR A 157 5.39 -16.26 6.29
C THR A 157 5.21 -14.75 6.35
N GLN A 158 5.39 -14.08 5.23
CA GLN A 158 5.30 -12.63 5.12
C GLN A 158 4.76 -12.24 3.75
N LEU A 159 4.01 -11.15 3.73
CA LEU A 159 3.52 -10.49 2.53
C LEU A 159 3.74 -8.98 2.70
N ILE A 160 4.45 -8.36 1.77
CA ILE A 160 4.83 -6.95 1.78
C ILE A 160 4.34 -6.32 0.48
N VAL A 161 3.76 -5.14 0.56
CA VAL A 161 3.32 -4.40 -0.64
C VAL A 161 4.48 -3.61 -1.24
N GLY A 162 4.53 -3.49 -2.57
CA GLY A 162 5.66 -2.85 -3.27
C GLY A 162 5.82 -1.35 -2.95
N GLY A 163 4.72 -0.63 -2.76
CA GLY A 163 4.71 0.82 -2.57
C GLY A 163 4.51 1.62 -3.88
N GLY A 164 4.02 2.85 -3.76
CA GLY A 164 3.85 3.80 -4.86
C GLY A 164 2.50 3.72 -5.58
N SER A 165 2.51 4.01 -6.88
CA SER A 165 1.33 3.95 -7.74
C SER A 165 1.28 2.62 -8.49
N VAL A 166 0.09 2.03 -8.63
CA VAL A 166 -0.11 0.79 -9.40
C VAL A 166 -1.14 0.94 -10.50
N VAL A 167 -1.25 -0.10 -11.34
CA VAL A 167 -2.03 -0.06 -12.59
C VAL A 167 -3.42 -0.66 -12.40
N ARG A 168 -4.41 0.00 -13.01
CA ARG A 168 -5.74 -0.53 -13.31
C ARG A 168 -5.77 -0.94 -14.77
N LEU A 169 -6.10 -2.21 -15.02
CA LEU A 169 -6.25 -2.76 -16.35
C LEU A 169 -7.49 -2.21 -17.06
N ARG A 170 -7.52 -2.34 -18.38
CA ARG A 170 -8.68 -1.95 -19.21
C ARG A 170 -9.97 -2.65 -18.80
N ASP A 171 -9.88 -3.89 -18.29
CA ASP A 171 -11.03 -4.66 -17.80
C ASP A 171 -11.48 -4.29 -16.38
N GLY A 172 -10.85 -3.28 -15.77
CA GLY A 172 -11.16 -2.80 -14.42
C GLY A 172 -10.44 -3.53 -13.29
N THR A 173 -9.56 -4.49 -13.60
CA THR A 173 -8.76 -5.18 -12.57
C THR A 173 -7.64 -4.28 -12.05
N PHE A 174 -7.47 -4.22 -10.74
CA PHE A 174 -6.34 -3.62 -10.05
C PHE A 174 -5.26 -4.67 -9.83
N LEU A 175 -4.00 -4.31 -10.08
CA LEU A 175 -2.84 -5.17 -9.84
C LEU A 175 -1.93 -4.54 -8.81
N PHE A 176 -1.77 -5.21 -7.67
CA PHE A 176 -0.87 -4.80 -6.59
C PHE A 176 0.32 -5.76 -6.55
N PRO A 177 1.49 -5.33 -7.03
CA PRO A 177 2.70 -6.13 -6.89
C PRO A 177 3.09 -6.22 -5.41
N VAL A 178 3.40 -7.44 -4.98
CA VAL A 178 3.75 -7.76 -3.60
C VAL A 178 4.93 -8.70 -3.55
N GLU A 179 5.66 -8.63 -2.45
CA GLU A 179 6.73 -9.57 -2.13
C GLU A 179 6.23 -10.54 -1.06
N ALA A 180 6.54 -11.81 -1.23
CA ALA A 180 6.23 -12.82 -0.23
C ALA A 180 7.44 -13.66 0.10
N THR A 181 7.51 -14.09 1.36
CA THR A 181 8.40 -15.16 1.79
C THR A 181 7.58 -16.40 2.08
N LYS A 182 8.06 -17.56 1.62
CA LYS A 182 7.41 -18.84 1.87
C LYS A 182 7.83 -19.41 3.21
N LYS A 183 6.94 -20.16 3.84
CA LYS A 183 7.28 -21.08 4.94
C LYS A 183 8.25 -22.15 4.40
N LYS A 184 9.55 -22.00 4.65
CA LYS A 184 10.56 -23.05 4.42
C LYS A 184 11.02 -23.64 5.76
N GLU A 185 11.38 -24.92 5.75
CA GLU A 185 12.00 -25.62 6.88
C GLU A 185 13.53 -25.40 6.98
N LYS A 186 14.15 -24.67 6.04
CA LYS A 186 15.60 -24.42 5.98
C LYS A 186 15.94 -22.93 6.01
N GLU A 187 17.17 -22.66 6.46
CA GLU A 187 17.70 -21.36 6.89
C GLU A 187 17.68 -20.22 5.83
N ASP A 188 17.58 -20.52 4.53
CA ASP A 188 17.57 -19.52 3.46
C ASP A 188 16.15 -19.15 2.98
N VAL A 189 15.47 -18.31 3.75
CA VAL A 189 14.18 -17.71 3.36
C VAL A 189 14.42 -16.61 2.32
N LYS A 190 14.18 -16.95 1.05
CA LYS A 190 14.24 -15.99 -0.07
C LYS A 190 12.85 -15.44 -0.39
N SER A 191 12.78 -14.16 -0.74
CA SER A 191 11.56 -13.53 -1.22
C SER A 191 11.28 -13.89 -2.69
N SER A 192 10.00 -13.92 -3.03
CA SER A 192 9.51 -13.97 -4.41
C SER A 192 8.45 -12.89 -4.59
N SER A 193 8.36 -12.35 -5.79
CA SER A 193 7.36 -11.36 -6.16
C SER A 193 6.11 -12.04 -6.72
N LEU A 194 4.94 -11.57 -6.29
CA LEU A 194 3.60 -12.01 -6.69
C LEU A 194 2.72 -10.80 -7.01
N ILE A 195 1.50 -11.07 -7.46
CA ILE A 195 0.49 -10.05 -7.73
C ILE A 195 -0.75 -10.35 -6.90
N ILE A 196 -1.23 -9.34 -6.19
CA ILE A 196 -2.57 -9.34 -5.62
C ILE A 196 -3.48 -8.62 -6.62
N HIS A 197 -4.56 -9.27 -7.04
CA HIS A 197 -5.48 -8.69 -8.00
C HIS A 197 -6.93 -8.78 -7.55
N ASN A 198 -7.69 -7.74 -7.88
CA ASN A 198 -9.12 -7.64 -7.66
C ASN A 198 -9.74 -6.61 -8.61
N SER A 199 -11.05 -6.54 -8.73
CA SER A 199 -11.77 -5.42 -9.33
C SER A 199 -12.65 -4.74 -8.27
N ALA A 200 -13.10 -3.52 -8.49
CA ALA A 200 -13.96 -2.84 -7.51
C ALA A 200 -15.29 -3.55 -7.23
N ASN A 201 -15.80 -4.29 -8.21
CA ASN A 201 -17.10 -4.97 -8.13
C ASN A 201 -16.99 -6.40 -7.60
N THR A 202 -15.79 -6.87 -7.25
CA THR A 202 -15.58 -8.24 -6.77
C THR A 202 -15.23 -8.25 -5.27
N PRO A 203 -15.93 -9.09 -4.47
CA PRO A 203 -15.80 -9.08 -3.02
C PRO A 203 -14.48 -9.70 -2.53
N SER A 204 -13.84 -10.55 -3.33
CA SER A 204 -12.63 -11.29 -2.95
C SER A 204 -11.40 -10.82 -3.72
N TRP A 205 -10.30 -10.63 -2.98
CA TRP A 205 -8.98 -10.37 -3.53
C TRP A 205 -8.27 -11.69 -3.76
N ASN A 206 -7.53 -11.81 -4.85
CA ASN A 206 -6.80 -13.02 -5.20
C ASN A 206 -5.30 -12.75 -5.20
N LEU A 207 -4.54 -13.78 -4.88
CA LEU A 207 -3.09 -13.81 -5.00
C LEU A 207 -2.73 -14.68 -6.21
N SER A 208 -1.78 -14.22 -7.01
CA SER A 208 -1.27 -14.95 -8.17
C SER A 208 -0.76 -16.34 -7.79
N LYS A 209 -0.91 -17.30 -8.70
CA LYS A 209 -0.38 -18.66 -8.51
C LYS A 209 1.10 -18.73 -8.89
N GLY A 210 1.44 -18.04 -9.99
CA GLY A 210 2.80 -17.81 -10.43
C GLY A 210 3.50 -16.76 -9.57
N MET A 211 4.83 -16.81 -9.62
CA MET A 211 5.71 -15.90 -8.90
C MET A 211 7.05 -15.76 -9.62
N SER A 212 7.82 -14.73 -9.25
CA SER A 212 9.19 -14.57 -9.71
C SER A 212 10.12 -15.67 -9.19
N ALA A 213 11.34 -15.72 -9.72
CA ALA A 213 12.42 -16.50 -9.12
C ALA A 213 12.67 -16.10 -7.65
N ASP A 214 13.23 -17.03 -6.87
CA ASP A 214 13.70 -16.79 -5.50
C ASP A 214 14.79 -15.71 -5.49
N GLY A 215 14.71 -14.77 -4.53
CA GLY A 215 15.65 -13.66 -4.38
C GLY A 215 15.33 -12.48 -5.29
N CYS A 216 14.06 -12.31 -5.67
CA CYS A 216 13.58 -11.20 -6.48
C CYS A 216 12.48 -10.41 -5.74
N SER A 217 12.70 -9.11 -5.59
CA SER A 217 11.91 -8.14 -4.83
C SER A 217 11.64 -6.86 -5.63
N ASP A 218 11.07 -5.87 -4.95
CA ASP A 218 10.64 -4.57 -5.45
C ASP A 218 9.89 -4.66 -6.79
N PRO A 219 8.81 -5.46 -6.85
CA PRO A 219 8.08 -5.68 -8.09
C PRO A 219 7.32 -4.45 -8.57
N SER A 220 7.30 -4.25 -9.88
CA SER A 220 6.43 -3.29 -10.58
C SER A 220 5.76 -3.98 -11.75
N VAL A 221 4.46 -3.72 -11.95
CA VAL A 221 3.64 -4.39 -12.95
C VAL A 221 2.97 -3.36 -13.85
N VAL A 222 2.98 -3.61 -15.15
CA VAL A 222 2.32 -2.79 -16.16
C VAL A 222 1.54 -3.65 -17.16
N GLU A 223 0.50 -3.08 -17.75
CA GLU A 223 -0.18 -3.65 -18.92
C GLU A 223 0.60 -3.24 -20.19
N TRP A 224 0.82 -4.19 -21.10
CA TRP A 224 1.55 -4.04 -22.34
C TRP A 224 0.78 -4.64 -23.52
N GLU A 225 0.79 -3.95 -24.66
CA GLU A 225 0.12 -4.38 -25.90
C GLU A 225 -1.33 -4.87 -25.69
N ASP A 226 -1.65 -6.07 -26.19
CA ASP A 226 -2.98 -6.68 -26.21
C ASP A 226 -3.33 -7.33 -24.87
N GLY A 227 -3.15 -6.58 -23.77
CA GLY A 227 -3.52 -7.02 -22.42
C GLY A 227 -2.51 -7.94 -21.75
N LYS A 228 -1.28 -8.03 -22.27
CA LYS A 228 -0.19 -8.76 -21.59
C LYS A 228 0.24 -8.00 -20.36
N LEU A 229 0.67 -8.72 -19.33
CA LEU A 229 1.20 -8.11 -18.13
C LEU A 229 2.71 -8.31 -18.08
N MET A 230 3.43 -7.23 -17.80
CA MET A 230 4.88 -7.26 -17.64
C MET A 230 5.20 -6.93 -16.19
N MET A 231 5.83 -7.87 -15.49
CA MET A 231 6.33 -7.66 -14.13
C MET A 231 7.85 -7.52 -14.16
N MET A 232 8.37 -6.42 -13.64
CA MET A 232 9.81 -6.21 -13.44
C MET A 232 10.15 -6.35 -11.95
N THR A 233 11.25 -7.05 -11.64
CA THR A 233 11.74 -7.23 -10.27
C THR A 233 13.22 -6.89 -10.18
N ALA A 234 13.66 -6.32 -9.05
CA ALA A 234 15.07 -6.32 -8.66
C ALA A 234 15.43 -7.69 -8.06
N CYS A 235 16.66 -8.17 -8.25
CA CYS A 235 17.05 -9.47 -7.70
C CYS A 235 18.46 -9.41 -7.08
N ASP A 236 18.72 -10.34 -6.15
CA ASP A 236 19.94 -10.38 -5.32
C ASP A 236 21.23 -10.52 -6.12
N ASP A 237 21.16 -11.05 -7.35
CA ASP A 237 22.29 -11.15 -8.27
C ASP A 237 22.61 -9.84 -9.01
N GLY A 238 21.97 -8.73 -8.60
CA GLY A 238 22.17 -7.39 -9.14
C GLY A 238 21.48 -7.13 -10.48
N ARG A 239 20.82 -8.14 -11.07
CA ARG A 239 20.08 -7.99 -12.33
C ARG A 239 18.60 -7.74 -12.05
N ARG A 240 17.98 -6.92 -12.90
CA ARG A 240 16.51 -6.87 -12.98
C ARG A 240 16.03 -7.96 -13.94
N ARG A 241 14.96 -8.65 -13.54
CA ARG A 241 14.27 -9.63 -14.39
C ARG A 241 12.92 -9.07 -14.79
N VAL A 242 12.49 -9.40 -16.01
CA VAL A 242 11.17 -9.04 -16.53
C VAL A 242 10.45 -10.33 -16.88
N TYR A 243 9.21 -10.45 -16.43
CA TYR A 243 8.35 -11.61 -16.62
C TYR A 243 7.14 -11.18 -17.45
N GLU A 244 6.84 -11.94 -18.49
CA GLU A 244 5.57 -11.86 -19.22
C GLU A 244 4.56 -12.78 -18.51
N ILE A 245 3.40 -12.23 -18.17
CA ILE A 245 2.34 -12.91 -17.42
C ILE A 245 1.08 -12.93 -18.30
N GLY A 246 0.63 -14.14 -18.64
CA GLY A 246 -0.50 -14.36 -19.55
C GLY A 246 -1.87 -14.38 -18.89
N ASP A 247 -1.96 -14.56 -17.56
CA ASP A 247 -3.21 -14.90 -16.87
C ASP A 247 -3.41 -14.18 -15.52
N LYS A 248 -2.98 -12.91 -15.40
CA LYS A 248 -3.02 -12.12 -14.14
C LYS A 248 -2.20 -12.71 -12.98
N GLY A 249 -1.45 -13.78 -13.24
CA GLY A 249 -0.40 -14.32 -12.38
C GLY A 249 -0.67 -15.73 -11.87
#